data_AF-A0A2R7KPD1-F1
#
_entry.id   AF-A0A2R7KPD1-F1
#
_cell.length_a   1.000
_cell.length_b   1.000
_cell.length_c   1.000
_cell.angle_alpha   90.00
_cell.angle_beta   90.00
_cell.angle_gamma   90.00
#
_symmetry.space_group_name_H-M   'P 1'
#
loop_
_entity.id
_entity.type
_entity.pdbx_description
1 polymer ?
#
loop_
_entity_poly.entity_id
_entity_poly.type
_entity_poly.pdbx_seq_one_letter_code
_entity_poly.pdbx_strand_id
1 'polypeptide(L)' 'SESAHLTLQPVLNTHECIEDWNVDLDDEDYVLRIISHELKHHQIIELINQYGYECRELK' A
#
# COMPACT_ATOMS: atom_id res chain seq x y z
N SER A 1 -0.57 -5.13 -11.55
CA SER A 1 0.52 -5.51 -12.48
C SER A 1 1.86 -5.48 -11.74
N GLU A 2 2.84 -6.27 -12.18
CA GLU A 2 4.21 -6.33 -11.62
C GLU A 2 4.87 -4.93 -11.49
N SER A 3 4.47 -3.97 -12.33
CA SER A 3 4.91 -2.58 -12.29
C SER A 3 4.50 -1.83 -11.01
N ALA A 4 3.32 -2.13 -10.43
CA ALA A 4 2.84 -1.48 -9.22
C ALA A 4 3.71 -1.81 -8.00
N HIS A 5 4.17 -3.06 -7.93
CA HIS A 5 5.08 -3.53 -6.90
C HIS A 5 6.41 -2.76 -6.92
N LEU A 6 7.00 -2.57 -8.11
CA LEU A 6 8.28 -1.86 -8.26
C LEU A 6 8.21 -0.38 -7.87
N THR A 7 7.06 0.28 -8.05
CA THR A 7 6.90 1.70 -7.71
C THR A 7 6.54 1.94 -6.25
N LEU A 8 5.75 1.04 -5.64
CA LEU A 8 5.31 1.20 -4.25
C LEU A 8 6.39 0.74 -3.27
N GLN A 9 7.18 -0.27 -3.62
CA GLN A 9 8.25 -0.80 -2.78
C GLN A 9 9.19 0.27 -2.21
N PRO A 10 9.77 1.21 -2.98
CA PRO A 10 10.64 2.24 -2.40
C PRO A 10 9.88 3.19 -1.46
N VAL A 11 8.61 3.49 -1.73
CA VAL A 11 7.79 4.37 -0.90
C VAL A 11 7.48 3.69 0.43
N LEU A 12 7.00 2.46 0.38
CA LEU A 12 6.55 1.72 1.57
C LEU A 12 7.73 1.26 2.43
N ASN A 13 8.85 0.86 1.82
CA ASN A 13 10.05 0.45 2.56
C ASN A 13 10.78 1.60 3.28
N THR A 14 10.59 2.84 2.83
CA THR A 14 11.28 4.01 3.41
C THR A 14 10.39 4.80 4.37
N HIS A 15 9.10 4.48 4.44
CA HIS A 15 8.16 5.18 5.29
C HIS A 15 8.36 4.76 6.75
N GLU A 16 8.79 5.69 7.61
CA GLU A 16 9.15 5.41 9.01
C GLU A 16 8.02 4.81 9.85
N CYS A 17 6.77 5.18 9.55
CA CYS A 17 5.60 4.65 10.23
C CYS A 17 5.11 3.28 9.72
N ILE A 18 5.72 2.69 8.69
CA ILE A 18 5.34 1.38 8.14
C ILE A 18 6.32 0.33 8.67
N GLU A 19 5.80 -0.64 9.43
CA GLU A 19 6.61 -1.75 9.95
C GLU A 19 6.79 -2.85 8.90
N ASP A 20 5.71 -3.20 8.20
CA ASP A 20 5.73 -4.23 7.17
C ASP A 20 4.58 -4.03 6.17
N TRP A 21 4.71 -4.58 4.97
CA TRP A 21 3.65 -4.56 3.96
C TRP A 21 3.75 -5.75 3.00
N ASN A 22 2.60 -6.14 2.45
CA ASN A 22 2.51 -7.15 1.41
C ASN A 22 1.42 -6.78 0.41
N VAL A 23 1.61 -7.13 -0.86
CA VAL A 23 0.55 -7.06 -1.88
C VAL A 23 0.25 -8.48 -2.33
N ASP A 24 -0.99 -8.90 -2.15
CA ASP A 24 -1.48 -10.15 -2.72
C ASP A 24 -1.76 -9.93 -4.21
N LEU A 25 -0.86 -10.42 -5.06
CA LEU A 25 -0.95 -10.29 -6.51
C LEU A 25 -1.80 -11.40 -7.16
N ASP A 26 -2.16 -12.43 -6.40
CA ASP A 26 -2.96 -13.57 -6.86
C ASP A 26 -4.46 -13.37 -6.59
N ASP A 27 -4.82 -12.33 -5.83
CA ASP A 27 -6.19 -11.86 -5.63
C ASP A 27 -6.68 -11.01 -6.82
N GLU A 28 -7.93 -11.18 -7.26
CA GLU A 28 -8.53 -10.38 -8.34
C GLU A 28 -8.51 -8.88 -8.04
N ASP A 29 -8.56 -8.51 -6.75
CA ASP A 29 -8.61 -7.12 -6.29
C ASP A 29 -7.23 -6.53 -5.89
N TYR A 30 -6.13 -7.29 -6.02
CA TYR A 30 -4.77 -6.87 -5.64
C TYR A 30 -4.68 -6.29 -4.21
N VAL A 31 -4.88 -7.14 -3.20
CA VAL A 31 -5.02 -6.69 -1.80
C VAL A 31 -3.70 -6.21 -1.22
N LEU A 32 -3.62 -4.92 -0.87
CA LEU A 32 -2.53 -4.33 -0.10
C LEU A 32 -2.78 -4.49 1.40
N ARG A 33 -1.84 -5.12 2.10
CA ARG A 33 -1.84 -5.26 3.57
C ARG A 33 -0.67 -4.50 4.15
N ILE A 34 -0.93 -3.65 5.15
CA ILE A 34 0.10 -2.86 5.82
C ILE A 34 0.00 -3.08 7.33
N ILE A 35 1.16 -3.24 7.96
CA ILE A 35 1.35 -3.23 9.40
C ILE A 35 1.93 -1.86 9.78
N SER A 36 1.17 -1.10 10.57
CA SER A 36 1.58 0.20 11.11
C SER A 36 0.89 0.43 12.45
N HIS A 37 1.62 1.04 13.38
CA HIS A 37 1.10 1.44 14.68
C HIS A 37 0.68 2.92 14.74
N GLU A 38 1.04 3.70 13.73
CA GLU A 38 0.84 5.15 13.71
C GLU A 38 -0.12 5.59 12.61
N LEU A 39 -0.13 4.90 11.46
CA LEU A 39 -0.96 5.23 10.32
C LEU A 39 -2.34 4.58 10.41
N LYS A 40 -3.35 5.38 10.10
CA LYS A 40 -4.73 4.92 9.88
C LYS A 40 -4.96 4.60 8.41
N HIS A 41 -5.95 3.75 8.13
CA HIS A 41 -6.30 3.32 6.76
C HIS A 41 -6.46 4.48 5.76
N HIS A 42 -7.09 5.60 6.14
CA HIS A 42 -7.25 6.75 5.24
C HIS A 42 -5.91 7.42 4.86
N GLN A 43 -4.94 7.47 5.78
CA GLN A 43 -3.63 8.06 5.52
C GLN A 43 -2.83 7.19 4.55
N ILE A 44 -2.97 5.86 4.68
CA ILE A 44 -2.41 4.89 3.74
C ILE A 44 -3.04 5.08 2.36
N ILE A 45 -4.37 5.19 2.27
CA ILE A 45 -5.08 5.39 0.99
C ILE A 45 -4.62 6.68 0.32
N GLU A 46 -4.53 7.79 1.06
CA GLU A 46 -4.04 9.07 0.55
C GLU A 46 -2.60 8.97 0.05
N LEU A 47 -1.72 8.30 0.78
CA LEU A 47 -0.34 8.05 0.37
C LEU A 47 -0.31 7.33 -0.98
N ILE A 48 -0.99 6.19 -1.09
CA ILE A 48 -1.00 5.40 -2.32
C ILE A 48 -1.58 6.19 -3.51
N ASN A 49 -2.66 6.95 -3.28
CA ASN A 49 -3.29 7.81 -4.29
C ASN A 49 -2.35 8.92 -4.79
N GLN A 50 -1.49 9.48 -3.92
CA GLN A 50 -0.48 10.48 -4.33
C GLN A 50 0.59 9.91 -5.27
N TYR A 51 0.84 8.61 -5.23
CA TYR A 51 1.77 7.91 -6.13
C TYR A 51 1.09 7.40 -7.41
N GLY A 52 -0.15 7.81 -7.68
CA GLY A 52 -0.86 7.53 -8.93
C GLY A 52 -1.60 6.19 -8.97
N TYR A 53 -1.76 5.53 -7.82
CA TYR A 53 -2.48 4.27 -7.67
C TYR A 53 -3.84 4.51 -7.05
N GLU A 54 -4.90 3.91 -7.57
CA GLU A 54 -6.20 3.93 -6.91
C GLU A 54 -6.20 2.91 -5.75
N CYS A 55 -6.35 3.40 -4.53
CA CYS A 55 -6.51 2.57 -3.33
C CYS A 55 -7.84 2.87 -2.66
N ARG A 56 -8.50 1.80 -2.18
CA ARG A 56 -9.75 1.87 -1.43
C ARG A 56 -9.76 0.81 -0.35
N GLU A 57 -10.46 1.07 0.74
CA GLU A 57 -10.71 0.08 1.78
C GLU A 57 -11.61 -1.03 1.22
N LEU A 58 -11.25 -2.29 1.47
CA LEU A 58 -12.08 -3.44 1.14
C LEU A 58 -13.21 -3.53 2.19
N LYS A 59 -14.46 -3.66 1.74
CA LYS A 59 -15.64 -3.76 2.63
C LYS A 59 -15.89 -5.19 3.10
#